data_AF-A0A5C6C3Z4-F1
#
_entry.id   AF-A0A5C6C3Z4-F1
#
_cell.length_a   1.000
_cell.length_b   1.000
_cell.length_c   1.000
_cell.angle_alpha   90.00
_cell.angle_beta   90.00
_cell.angle_gamma   90.00
#
_symmetry.space_group_name_H-M   'P 1'
#
loop_
_entity.id
_entity.type
_entity.pdbx_description
1 polymer ?
#
loop_
_entity_poly.entity_id
_entity_poly.type
_entity_poly.pdbx_seq_one_letter_code
_entity_poly.pdbx_strand_id
1 'polypeptide(L)'
;MAKKTRIPHKFQPWIEARKKFHLSHAHIQMARELGLSPKKFGSYANRDKQPWKLPLVEFIEFLYERQFDKKMPDEVRTMEQMAAEHVAKRAQKKADKLAAEDHSAEQQTSADQPGPDAASL
;
A
#
# COMPACT_ATOMS: atom_id res chain seq x y z
N MET A 1 9.65 -22.77 -5.50
CA MET A 1 8.71 -21.88 -6.23
C MET A 1 8.75 -20.50 -5.59
N ALA A 2 9.19 -19.47 -6.32
CA ALA A 2 9.24 -18.11 -5.80
C ALA A 2 7.83 -17.65 -5.40
N LYS A 3 7.64 -17.39 -4.11
CA LYS A 3 6.37 -16.91 -3.57
C LYS A 3 6.10 -15.55 -4.21
N LYS A 4 5.17 -15.50 -5.16
CA LYS A 4 4.70 -14.23 -5.75
C LYS A 4 4.29 -13.33 -4.59
N THR A 5 5.06 -12.29 -4.35
CA THR A 5 4.82 -11.30 -3.32
C THR A 5 3.43 -10.75 -3.56
N ARG A 6 2.51 -11.05 -2.64
CA ARG A 6 1.10 -10.68 -2.78
C ARG A 6 1.01 -9.16 -2.71
N ILE A 7 0.97 -8.50 -3.86
CA ILE A 7 0.76 -7.07 -3.95
C ILE A 7 -0.62 -6.77 -3.35
N PRO A 8 -0.71 -5.89 -2.34
CA PRO A 8 -1.99 -5.54 -1.75
C PRO A 8 -2.92 -4.90 -2.79
N HIS A 9 -4.23 -5.21 -2.68
CA HIS A 9 -5.28 -4.74 -3.60
C HIS A 9 -5.35 -3.20 -3.73
N LYS A 10 -4.80 -2.45 -2.75
CA LYS A 10 -4.70 -0.99 -2.80
C LYS A 10 -3.70 -0.48 -3.85
N PHE A 11 -2.65 -1.25 -4.13
CA PHE A 11 -1.56 -0.83 -5.04
C PHE A 11 -1.73 -1.41 -6.46
N GLN A 12 -2.45 -2.52 -6.61
CA GLN A 12 -2.69 -3.14 -7.92
C GLN A 12 -3.29 -2.19 -8.97
N PRO A 13 -4.33 -1.37 -8.68
CA PRO A 13 -4.91 -0.47 -9.67
C PRO A 13 -3.92 0.59 -10.18
N TRP A 14 -2.96 0.99 -9.35
CA TRP A 14 -1.93 1.95 -9.74
C TRP A 14 -0.88 1.31 -10.66
N ILE A 15 -0.52 0.05 -10.41
CA ILE A 15 0.42 -0.70 -11.26
C ILE A 15 -0.24 -1.01 -12.62
N GLU A 16 -1.51 -1.38 -12.62
CA GLU A 16 -2.28 -1.61 -13.84
C GLU A 16 -2.45 -0.32 -14.65
N ALA A 17 -2.83 0.78 -14.00
CA ALA A 17 -2.94 2.09 -14.66
C ALA A 17 -1.60 2.52 -15.25
N ARG A 18 -0.49 2.31 -14.54
CA ARG A 18 0.86 2.59 -15.04
C ARG A 18 1.14 1.84 -16.35
N LYS A 19 0.89 0.54 -16.37
CA LYS A 19 1.11 -0.31 -17.55
C LYS A 19 0.18 0.06 -18.70
N LYS A 20 -1.08 0.36 -18.40
CA LYS A 20 -2.12 0.67 -19.39
C LYS A 20 -1.91 2.03 -20.07
N PHE A 21 -1.46 3.03 -19.32
CA PHE A 21 -1.29 4.41 -19.80
C PHE A 21 0.18 4.79 -20.00
N HIS A 22 1.10 3.82 -19.96
CA HIS A 22 2.55 4.03 -20.13
C HIS A 22 3.13 5.11 -19.20
N LEU A 23 2.64 5.17 -17.96
CA LEU A 23 3.10 6.17 -16.99
C LEU A 23 4.44 5.76 -16.36
N SER A 24 5.27 6.74 -16.04
CA SER A 24 6.48 6.52 -15.24
C SER A 24 6.11 6.34 -13.77
N HIS A 25 7.04 5.85 -12.95
CA HIS A 25 6.83 5.81 -11.50
C HIS A 25 6.64 7.21 -10.90
N ALA A 26 7.32 8.21 -11.46
CA ALA A 26 7.14 9.61 -11.09
C ALA A 26 5.71 10.11 -11.37
N HIS A 27 5.15 9.82 -12.56
CA HIS A 27 3.80 10.24 -12.90
C HIS A 27 2.73 9.60 -11.99
N ILE A 28 2.93 8.34 -11.59
CA ILE A 28 2.04 7.67 -10.65
C ILE A 28 2.09 8.34 -9.27
N GLN A 29 3.28 8.74 -8.83
CA GLN A 29 3.43 9.48 -7.60
C GLN A 29 2.80 10.87 -7.67
N MET A 30 3.07 11.64 -8.73
CA MET A 30 2.48 12.95 -8.96
C MET A 30 0.95 12.87 -8.94
N ALA A 31 0.38 11.91 -9.67
CA ALA A 31 -1.06 11.71 -9.68
C ALA A 31 -1.64 11.36 -8.31
N ARG A 32 -0.89 10.68 -7.45
CA ARG A 32 -1.30 10.39 -6.07
C ARG A 32 -1.23 11.62 -5.18
N GLU A 33 -0.18 12.43 -5.29
CA GLU A 33 -0.03 13.70 -4.56
C GLU A 33 -1.11 14.71 -4.96
N LEU A 34 -1.47 14.72 -6.25
CA LEU A 34 -2.60 15.48 -6.81
C LEU A 34 -3.99 14.95 -6.39
N GLY A 35 -4.06 13.80 -5.72
CA GLY A 35 -5.33 13.18 -5.31
C GLY A 35 -6.14 12.56 -6.46
N LEU A 36 -5.52 12.30 -7.62
CA LEU A 36 -6.16 11.63 -8.75
C LEU A 36 -6.41 10.15 -8.43
N SER A 37 -7.42 9.57 -9.08
CA SER A 37 -7.78 8.16 -8.88
C SER A 37 -7.42 7.31 -10.10
N PRO A 38 -6.79 6.13 -9.92
CA PRO A 38 -6.33 5.28 -11.03
C PRO A 38 -7.51 4.75 -11.87
N LYS A 39 -8.70 4.61 -11.25
CA LYS A 39 -9.94 4.22 -11.95
C LYS A 39 -10.42 5.27 -12.95
N LYS A 40 -10.19 6.57 -12.67
CA LYS A 40 -10.61 7.66 -13.55
C LYS A 40 -9.58 8.02 -14.61
N PHE A 41 -8.40 7.40 -14.61
CA PHE A 41 -7.37 7.64 -15.63
C PHE A 41 -7.90 7.36 -17.05
N GLY A 42 -8.79 6.39 -17.23
CA GLY A 42 -9.43 6.16 -18.52
C GLY A 42 -10.28 7.34 -19.00
N SER A 43 -10.92 8.09 -18.09
CA SER A 43 -11.68 9.28 -18.45
C SER A 43 -10.77 10.44 -18.86
N TYR A 44 -9.61 10.58 -18.21
CA TYR A 44 -8.61 11.59 -18.54
C TYR A 44 -7.83 11.24 -19.82
N ALA A 45 -7.59 9.96 -20.07
CA ALA A 45 -6.86 9.45 -21.24
C ALA A 45 -7.71 9.25 -22.50
N ASN A 46 -9.03 9.47 -22.44
CA ASN A 46 -9.93 9.39 -23.60
C ASN A 46 -9.62 10.54 -24.58
N ARG A 47 -8.53 10.39 -25.32
CA ARG A 47 -8.02 11.29 -26.38
C ARG A 47 -8.82 11.15 -27.67
N ASP A 48 -9.30 9.94 -27.96
CA ASP A 48 -10.00 9.61 -29.22
C ASP A 48 -11.26 10.45 -29.46
N LYS A 49 -11.84 11.01 -28.38
CA LYS A 49 -13.01 11.87 -28.47
C LYS A 49 -12.72 13.36 -28.39
N GLN A 50 -11.49 13.76 -28.01
CA GLN A 50 -11.12 15.16 -27.79
C GLN A 50 -9.64 15.40 -28.13
N PRO A 51 -9.29 15.64 -29.42
CA PRO A 51 -7.91 15.82 -29.87
C PRO A 51 -7.19 17.05 -29.29
N TRP A 52 -7.92 18.01 -28.72
CA TRP A 52 -7.35 19.19 -28.04
C TRP A 52 -6.94 18.92 -26.59
N LYS A 53 -7.10 17.70 -26.07
CA LYS A 53 -6.63 17.34 -24.73
C LYS A 53 -5.19 16.84 -24.76
N LEU A 54 -4.39 17.40 -23.86
CA LEU A 54 -3.04 16.95 -23.55
C LEU A 54 -3.04 15.45 -23.20
N PRO A 55 -1.99 14.69 -23.57
CA PRO A 55 -1.84 13.31 -23.15
C PRO A 55 -1.84 13.22 -21.62
N LEU A 56 -2.30 12.09 -21.06
CA LEU A 56 -2.44 11.93 -19.62
C LEU A 56 -1.14 12.21 -18.85
N VAL A 57 0.01 11.92 -19.45
CA VAL A 57 1.34 12.25 -18.92
C VAL A 57 1.49 13.76 -18.73
N GLU A 58 1.38 14.53 -19.81
CA GLU A 58 1.50 15.99 -19.79
C GLU A 58 0.42 16.64 -18.92
N PHE A 59 -0.78 16.05 -18.85
CA PHE A 59 -1.84 16.52 -17.96
C PHE A 59 -1.45 16.42 -16.48
N ILE A 60 -0.83 15.30 -16.08
CA ILE A 60 -0.35 15.10 -14.71
C ILE A 60 0.80 16.08 -14.41
N GLU A 61 1.74 16.23 -15.35
CA GLU A 61 2.86 17.18 -15.23
C GLU A 61 2.37 18.62 -15.07
N PHE A 62 1.45 19.06 -15.92
CA PHE A 62 0.87 20.40 -15.88
C PHE A 62 0.14 20.68 -14.56
N LEU A 63 -0.65 19.72 -14.06
CA LEU A 63 -1.34 19.87 -12.78
C LEU A 63 -0.36 19.95 -11.62
N TYR A 64 0.69 19.13 -11.66
CA TYR A 64 1.70 19.09 -10.61
C TYR A 64 2.52 20.38 -10.56
N GLU A 65 2.98 20.87 -11.71
CA GLU A 65 3.68 22.14 -11.83
C GLU A 65 2.80 23.29 -11.31
N ARG A 66 1.50 23.29 -11.62
CA ARG A 66 0.60 24.34 -11.13
C ARG A 66 0.35 24.32 -9.62
N GLN A 67 0.42 23.17 -8.96
CA GLN A 67 0.13 23.06 -7.53
C GLN A 67 1.38 23.14 -6.65
N PHE A 68 2.52 22.70 -7.17
CA PHE A 68 3.76 22.56 -6.41
C PHE A 68 4.92 23.40 -6.96
N ASP A 69 4.75 24.08 -8.10
CA ASP A 69 5.79 24.84 -8.82
C ASP A 69 7.05 24.00 -9.09
N LYS A 70 6.88 22.68 -9.22
CA LYS A 70 7.93 21.69 -9.46
C LYS A 70 7.54 20.84 -10.65
N LYS A 71 8.50 20.51 -11.52
CA LYS A 71 8.28 19.63 -12.68
C LYS A 71 8.35 18.14 -12.33
N MET A 72 9.07 17.78 -11.27
CA MET A 72 9.24 16.41 -10.82
C MET A 72 9.24 16.35 -9.29
N PRO A 73 8.74 15.25 -8.71
CA PRO A 73 8.85 15.00 -7.27
C PRO A 73 10.32 14.74 -6.90
N ASP A 74 10.78 15.34 -5.79
CA ASP A 74 12.15 15.18 -5.27
C ASP A 74 12.49 13.73 -4.91
N GLU A 75 11.50 12.96 -4.42
CA GLU A 75 11.69 11.57 -4.01
C GLU A 75 10.72 10.67 -4.77
N VAL A 76 11.18 9.98 -5.82
CA VAL A 76 10.34 9.05 -6.60
C VAL A 76 10.25 7.70 -5.87
N ARG A 77 9.18 7.50 -5.09
CA ARG A 77 8.87 6.19 -4.48
C ARG A 77 8.00 5.36 -5.41
N THR A 78 8.46 4.17 -5.75
CA THR A 78 7.67 3.25 -6.58
C THR A 78 6.52 2.65 -5.78
N MET A 79 5.42 2.33 -6.47
CA MET A 79 4.26 1.67 -5.83
C MET A 79 4.62 0.31 -5.26
N GLU A 80 5.63 -0.37 -5.82
CA GLU A 80 6.12 -1.66 -5.37
C GLU A 80 6.89 -1.53 -4.04
N GLN A 81 7.74 -0.51 -3.90
CA GLN A 81 8.42 -0.20 -2.64
C GLN A 81 7.39 0.14 -1.54
N MET A 82 6.43 1.01 -1.83
CA MET A 82 5.37 1.36 -0.86
C MET A 82 4.48 0.16 -0.51
N ALA A 83 4.19 -0.73 -1.47
CA ALA A 83 3.45 -1.97 -1.21
C ALA A 83 4.23 -2.90 -0.28
N ALA A 84 5.54 -3.04 -0.47
CA ALA A 84 6.41 -3.85 0.37
C ALA A 84 6.49 -3.28 1.80
N GLU A 85 6.70 -1.97 1.96
CA GLU A 85 6.68 -1.29 3.27
C GLU A 85 5.35 -1.50 4.01
N HIS A 86 4.23 -1.37 3.30
CA HIS A 86 2.92 -1.57 3.90
C HIS A 86 2.70 -3.01 4.37
N VAL A 87 3.16 -4.01 3.61
CA VAL A 87 3.11 -5.42 4.01
C VAL A 87 4.03 -5.67 5.22
N ALA A 88 5.25 -5.14 5.21
CA ALA A 88 6.21 -5.27 6.30
C ALA A 88 5.68 -4.69 7.61
N LYS A 89 5.14 -3.46 7.57
CA LYS A 89 4.54 -2.82 8.75
C LYS A 89 3.34 -3.60 9.30
N ARG A 90 2.54 -4.22 8.42
CA ARG A 90 1.41 -5.05 8.86
C ARG A 90 1.87 -6.39 9.44
N ALA A 91 2.96 -6.96 8.92
CA ALA A 91 3.56 -8.18 9.45
C ALA A 91 4.14 -7.96 10.85
N GLN A 92 4.83 -6.84 11.07
CA GLN A 92 5.32 -6.43 12.40
C GLN A 92 4.18 -6.32 13.40
N LYS A 93 3.13 -5.54 13.10
CA LYS A 93 1.95 -5.43 13.98
C LYS A 93 1.28 -6.76 14.29
N LYS A 94 1.30 -7.70 13.33
CA LYS A 94 0.75 -9.04 13.55
C LYS A 94 1.65 -9.84 14.49
N ALA A 95 2.97 -9.77 14.33
CA ALA A 95 3.93 -10.42 15.20
C ALA A 95 3.87 -9.87 16.64
N ASP A 96 3.77 -8.55 16.80
CA ASP A 96 3.62 -7.92 18.12
C ASP A 96 2.33 -8.37 18.82
N LYS A 97 1.23 -8.49 18.06
CA LYS A 97 -0.05 -8.97 18.60
C LYS A 97 0.02 -10.45 19.00
N LEU A 98 0.66 -11.30 18.18
CA LEU A 98 0.85 -12.72 18.49
C LEU A 98 1.73 -12.90 19.73
N ALA A 99 2.82 -12.14 19.87
CA ALA A 99 3.66 -12.17 21.05
C ALA A 99 2.90 -11.72 22.32
N ALA A 100 2.04 -10.71 22.22
CA ALA A 100 1.19 -10.29 23.33
C ALA A 100 0.14 -11.36 23.72
N GLU A 101 -0.39 -12.10 22.74
CA GLU A 101 -1.36 -13.18 22.96
C GLU A 101 -0.69 -14.43 23.57
N ASP A 102 0.52 -14.81 23.15
CA ASP A 102 1.30 -15.90 23.75
C ASP A 102 1.65 -15.59 25.22
N HIS A 103 2.12 -14.37 25.52
CA HIS A 103 2.42 -13.97 26.90
C HIS A 103 1.19 -13.92 27.82
N SER A 104 -0.01 -13.74 27.25
CA SER A 104 -1.27 -13.77 28.02
C SER A 104 -1.72 -15.19 28.35
N ALA A 105 -1.46 -16.15 27.44
CA ALA A 105 -1.82 -17.56 27.62
C ALA A 105 -0.90 -18.29 28.62
N GLU A 106 0.39 -17.94 28.67
CA GLU A 106 1.35 -18.52 29.62
C GLU A 106 1.06 -18.12 31.08
N GLN A 107 0.50 -16.92 31.31
CA GLN A 107 0.13 -16.45 32.66
C GLN A 107 -1.11 -17.15 33.23
N GLN A 108 -1.97 -17.73 32.38
CA GLN A 108 -3.19 -18.44 32.82
C GLN A 108 -2.95 -19.93 33.12
N THR A 109 -1.89 -20.55 32.59
CA THR A 109 -1.59 -21.98 32.80
C THR A 109 -0.74 -22.26 34.03
N SER A 110 -0.12 -21.23 34.63
CA SER A 110 0.72 -21.38 35.83
C SER A 110 -0.06 -21.28 37.15
N ALA A 111 -1.37 -21.06 37.12
CA ALA A 111 -2.23 -20.91 38.31
C ALA A 111 -2.97 -22.20 38.73
N ASP A 112 -2.91 -23.27 37.93
CA ASP A 112 -3.51 -24.57 38.28
C ASP A 112 -2.43 -25.54 38.79
N GLN A 113 -2.01 -25.35 40.04
CA GLN A 113 -1.34 -26.40 40.80
C GLN A 113 -2.41 -27.11 41.62
N PRO A 114 -2.71 -28.41 41.40
CA PRO A 114 -3.60 -29.15 42.27
C PRO A 114 -2.89 -29.31 43.61
N GLY A 115 -3.40 -28.60 44.63
CA GLY A 115 -2.92 -28.77 46.00
C GLY A 115 -3.07 -30.24 46.40
N PRO A 116 -1.99 -30.92 46.83
CA PRO A 116 -2.16 -32.21 47.45
C PRO A 116 -2.86 -32.00 48.80
N ASP A 117 -3.62 -33.01 49.21
CA ASP A 117 -4.01 -33.29 50.60
C ASP A 117 -5.45 -32.96 51.01
N ALA A 118 -6.26 -34.02 51.10
CA ALA A 118 -7.16 -34.26 52.23
C ALA A 118 -7.64 -35.73 52.20
N ALA A 119 -6.71 -36.67 52.36
CA ALA A 119 -7.02 -38.04 52.75
C ALA A 119 -6.67 -38.17 54.23
N SER A 120 -7.63 -37.88 55.12
CA SER A 120 -7.60 -38.37 56.50
C SER A 120 -8.96 -38.24 57.17
N LEU A 121 -9.33 -39.36 57.81
CA LEU A 121 -10.40 -39.62 58.80
C LEU A 121 -11.76 -40.09 58.25
#